data_AF-A0A2C9T0G4-F1
#
_entry.id   AF-A0A2C9T0G4-F1
#
_cell.length_a   1.000
_cell.length_b   1.000
_cell.length_c   1.000
_cell.angle_alpha   90.00
_cell.angle_beta   90.00
_cell.angle_gamma   90.00
#
_symmetry.space_group_name_H-M   'P 1'
#
loop_
_entity.id
_entity.type
_entity.pdbx_description
1 polymer ?
#
loop_
_entity_poly.entity_id
_entity_poly.type
_entity_poly.pdbx_seq_one_letter_code
_entity_poly.pdbx_strand_id
1 'polypeptide(L)'
;MTKNHAFDQSYYQLLDATRGRPFGVYLHGNEGTEGAQRALDGITAGLGWERAAQTVIVSGKPAKADLEACWNLGATLAATLMA
;
A
#
# COMPACT_ATOMS: atom_id res chain seq x y z
N MET A 1 4.50 -8.99 13.59
CA MET A 1 3.76 -9.53 12.42
C MET A 1 4.57 -9.17 11.18
N THR A 2 5.30 -10.11 10.59
CA THR A 2 6.07 -9.87 9.37
C THR A 2 5.12 -9.60 8.21
N LYS A 3 5.45 -8.63 7.34
CA LYS A 3 4.57 -8.08 6.29
C LYS A 3 3.87 -9.13 5.40
N ASN A 4 4.46 -10.31 5.21
CA ASN A 4 3.87 -11.41 4.43
C ASN A 4 2.66 -12.07 5.11
N HIS A 5 2.66 -12.16 6.44
CA HIS A 5 1.70 -12.97 7.18
C HIS A 5 0.25 -12.43 7.12
N ALA A 6 0.07 -11.11 6.93
CA ALA A 6 -1.25 -10.51 6.81
C ALA A 6 -1.94 -10.86 5.48
N PHE A 7 -1.16 -10.99 4.39
CA PHE A 7 -1.68 -11.36 3.08
C PHE A 7 -1.77 -12.87 2.90
N ASP A 8 -0.85 -13.66 3.46
CA ASP A 8 -0.90 -15.12 3.42
C ASP A 8 -2.23 -15.69 3.96
N GLN A 9 -2.80 -15.05 4.99
CA GLN A 9 -4.07 -15.48 5.59
C GLN A 9 -5.31 -15.15 4.75
N SER A 10 -5.23 -14.15 3.87
CA SER A 10 -6.41 -13.57 3.20
C SER A 10 -6.37 -13.68 1.67
N TYR A 11 -5.22 -14.04 1.08
CA TYR A 11 -4.99 -14.01 -0.36
C TYR A 11 -6.06 -14.73 -1.19
N TYR A 12 -6.38 -16.00 -0.85
CA TYR A 12 -7.37 -16.78 -1.60
C TYR A 12 -8.81 -16.28 -1.43
N GLN A 13 -9.15 -15.68 -0.28
CA GLN A 13 -10.48 -15.12 -0.06
C GLN A 13 -10.69 -13.82 -0.83
N LEU A 14 -9.62 -13.08 -1.12
CA LEU A 14 -9.66 -11.78 -1.78
C LEU A 14 -9.51 -11.88 -3.30
N LEU A 15 -9.01 -13.01 -3.82
CA LEU A 15 -8.60 -13.19 -5.21
C LEU A 15 -9.71 -12.87 -6.22
N ASP A 16 -10.93 -13.35 -6.00
CA ASP A 16 -12.06 -13.11 -6.91
C ASP A 16 -12.97 -11.96 -6.46
N ALA A 17 -12.97 -11.62 -5.17
CA ALA A 17 -13.92 -10.67 -4.59
C ALA A 17 -13.50 -9.19 -4.69
N THR A 18 -12.24 -8.90 -5.03
CA THR A 18 -11.66 -7.56 -4.81
C THR A 18 -10.86 -7.00 -5.98
N ARG A 19 -11.02 -7.60 -7.16
CA ARG A 19 -10.40 -7.10 -8.38
C ARG A 19 -10.85 -5.66 -8.69
N GLY A 20 -9.93 -4.84 -9.19
CA GLY A 20 -10.14 -3.42 -9.49
C GLY A 20 -10.17 -2.51 -8.26
N ARG A 21 -9.96 -3.05 -7.05
CA ARG A 21 -10.07 -2.24 -5.83
C ARG A 21 -8.91 -1.23 -5.75
N PRO A 22 -9.20 0.08 -5.60
CA PRO A 22 -8.16 1.08 -5.43
C PRO A 22 -7.44 0.89 -4.10
N PHE A 23 -6.11 1.10 -4.10
CA PHE A 23 -5.30 1.03 -2.88
C PHE A 23 -4.18 2.09 -2.84
N GLY A 24 -3.74 2.39 -1.63
CA GLY A 24 -2.57 3.23 -1.34
C GLY A 24 -1.71 2.57 -0.26
N VAL A 25 -0.40 2.85 -0.27
CA VAL A 25 0.56 2.24 0.65
C VAL A 25 1.45 3.30 1.29
N TYR A 26 1.55 3.24 2.60
CA TYR A 26 2.59 3.88 3.39
C TYR A 26 3.55 2.83 3.95
N LEU A 27 4.85 3.01 3.71
CA LEU A 27 5.90 2.17 4.26
C LEU A 27 6.84 3.00 5.13
N HIS A 28 6.89 2.67 6.42
CA HIS A 28 7.98 3.11 7.28
C HIS A 28 9.06 2.03 7.34
N GLY A 29 10.32 2.42 7.18
CA GLY A 29 11.45 1.50 7.29
C GLY A 29 12.78 2.23 7.36
N ASN A 30 13.68 1.74 8.22
CA ASN A 30 14.99 2.36 8.41
C ASN A 30 15.98 1.99 7.28
N GLU A 31 15.95 0.72 6.82
CA GLU A 31 16.72 0.19 5.70
C GLU A 31 15.92 -0.93 5.00
N GLY A 32 16.15 -1.16 3.70
CA GLY A 32 15.63 -2.35 2.99
C GLY A 32 14.13 -2.33 2.64
N THR A 33 13.54 -1.16 2.37
CA THR A 33 12.11 -1.06 2.01
C THR A 33 11.77 -1.63 0.63
N GLU A 34 12.78 -1.85 -0.22
CA GLU A 34 12.62 -2.38 -1.58
C GLU A 34 12.06 -3.79 -1.59
N GLY A 35 12.47 -4.63 -0.62
CA GLY A 35 11.93 -5.99 -0.48
C GLY A 35 10.43 -5.98 -0.14
N ALA A 36 10.03 -5.07 0.74
CA ALA A 36 8.62 -4.89 1.09
C ALA A 36 7.81 -4.32 -0.07
N GLN A 37 8.38 -3.40 -0.85
CA GLN A 37 7.73 -2.84 -2.02
C GLN A 37 7.52 -3.92 -3.10
N ARG A 38 8.55 -4.72 -3.42
CA ARG A 38 8.43 -5.82 -4.39
C ARG A 38 7.39 -6.86 -3.97
N ALA A 39 7.35 -7.22 -2.69
CA ALA A 39 6.34 -8.15 -2.18
C ALA A 39 4.92 -7.58 -2.35
N LEU A 40 4.72 -6.30 -2.01
CA LEU A 40 3.43 -5.63 -2.18
C LEU A 40 3.02 -5.53 -3.66
N ASP A 41 3.94 -5.20 -4.56
CA ASP A 41 3.68 -5.13 -5.99
C ASP A 41 3.23 -6.50 -6.52
N GLY A 42 3.90 -7.59 -6.12
CA GLY A 42 3.51 -8.95 -6.52
C GLY A 42 2.13 -9.36 -5.99
N ILE A 43 1.86 -9.11 -4.71
CA ILE A 43 0.58 -9.45 -4.09
C ILE A 43 -0.57 -8.64 -4.72
N THR A 44 -0.42 -7.33 -4.83
CA THR A 44 -1.48 -6.45 -5.34
C THR A 44 -1.73 -6.65 -6.83
N ALA A 45 -0.70 -6.98 -7.62
CA ALA A 45 -0.87 -7.42 -8.99
C ALA A 45 -1.64 -8.76 -9.08
N GLY A 46 -1.30 -9.73 -8.23
CA GLY A 46 -2.01 -11.02 -8.15
C GLY A 46 -3.49 -10.88 -7.78
N LEU A 47 -3.81 -9.93 -6.90
CA LEU A 47 -5.19 -9.59 -6.51
C LEU A 47 -5.91 -8.67 -7.52
N GLY A 48 -5.20 -8.17 -8.53
CA GLY A 48 -5.73 -7.22 -9.51
C GLY A 48 -6.18 -5.89 -8.90
N TRP A 49 -5.51 -5.42 -7.85
CA TRP A 49 -5.80 -4.12 -7.24
C TRP A 49 -5.16 -2.97 -8.02
N GLU A 50 -5.76 -1.80 -7.95
CA GLU A 50 -5.35 -0.63 -8.71
C GLU A 50 -4.70 0.42 -7.81
N ARG A 51 -3.48 0.83 -8.16
CA ARG A 51 -2.74 1.79 -7.36
C ARG A 51 -3.34 3.18 -7.56
N ALA A 52 -3.99 3.71 -6.52
CA ALA A 52 -4.62 5.02 -6.55
C ALA A 52 -3.63 6.18 -6.40
N ALA A 53 -2.49 5.94 -5.74
CA ALA A 53 -1.43 6.93 -5.55
C ALA A 53 -0.05 6.27 -5.35
N GLN A 54 1.01 7.06 -5.54
CA GLN A 54 2.38 6.58 -5.32
C GLN A 54 2.59 6.12 -3.87
N THR A 55 3.40 5.08 -3.69
CA THR A 55 3.77 4.58 -2.36
C THR A 55 4.55 5.67 -1.61
N VAL A 56 4.11 6.00 -0.40
CA VAL A 56 4.86 6.90 0.48
C VAL A 56 5.84 6.07 1.29
N ILE A 57 7.14 6.33 1.15
CA ILE A 57 8.20 5.66 1.88
C ILE A 57 8.85 6.66 2.82
N VAL A 58 8.87 6.34 4.12
CA VAL A 58 9.46 7.19 5.15
C VAL A 58 10.53 6.41 5.89
N SER A 59 11.71 7.02 5.96
CA SER A 59 12.87 6.45 6.61
C SER A 59 13.32 7.33 7.76
N GLY A 60 13.80 6.70 8.83
CA GLY A 60 14.16 7.42 10.06
C GLY A 60 12.96 8.11 10.72
N LYS A 61 13.20 9.28 11.32
CA LYS A 61 12.15 10.04 12.02
C LYS A 61 11.28 10.79 10.99
N PRO A 62 9.94 10.62 10.99
CA PRO A 62 9.06 11.34 10.08
C PRO A 62 9.20 12.86 10.22
N ALA A 63 9.37 13.53 9.10
CA ALA A 63 9.34 14.97 8.96
C ALA A 63 7.93 15.47 8.59
N LYS A 64 7.75 16.79 8.59
CA LYS A 64 6.46 17.40 8.20
C LYS A 64 6.04 17.03 6.77
N ALA A 65 7.00 16.95 5.85
CA ALA A 65 6.75 16.55 4.46
C ALA A 65 6.22 15.11 4.35
N ASP A 66 6.67 14.21 5.23
CA ASP A 66 6.20 12.83 5.27
C ASP A 66 4.73 12.75 5.70
N LEU A 67 4.36 13.55 6.69
CA LEU A 67 2.97 13.65 7.14
C LEU A 67 2.06 14.22 6.06
N GLU A 68 2.53 15.23 5.32
CA GLU A 68 1.81 15.82 4.19
C GLU A 68 1.67 14.82 3.03
N ALA A 69 2.71 14.04 2.73
CA ALA A 69 2.65 12.98 1.74
C ALA A 69 1.61 11.91 2.11
N CYS A 70 1.58 11.48 3.37
CA CYS A 70 0.56 10.56 3.88
C CYS A 70 -0.85 11.15 3.84
N TRP A 71 -1.00 12.44 4.12
CA TRP A 71 -2.27 13.14 3.99
C TRP A 71 -2.78 13.12 2.56
N ASN A 72 -1.92 13.48 1.60
CA ASN A 72 -2.24 13.49 0.17
C ASN A 72 -2.55 12.09 -0.36
N LEU A 73 -1.83 11.06 0.10
CA LEU A 73 -2.12 9.65 -0.17
C LEU A 73 -3.56 9.29 0.24
N GLY A 74 -3.94 9.63 1.48
CA GLY A 74 -5.28 9.37 1.99
C GLY A 74 -6.36 10.16 1.24
N ALA A 75 -6.12 11.44 0.97
CA ALA A 75 -7.03 12.29 0.21
C ALA A 75 -7.28 11.76 -1.21
N THR A 76 -6.23 11.30 -1.88
CA THR A 76 -6.33 10.71 -3.23
C THR A 76 -7.14 9.43 -3.20
N LEU A 77 -6.87 8.53 -2.25
CA LEU A 77 -7.63 7.30 -2.12
C LEU A 77 -9.11 7.59 -1.79
N ALA A 78 -9.39 8.52 -0.89
CA ALA A 78 -10.77 8.93 -0.58
C ALA A 78 -11.51 9.47 -1.81
N ALA A 79 -10.83 10.25 -2.66
CA ALA A 79 -11.39 10.74 -3.91
C ALA A 79 -11.80 9.60 -4.86
N THR A 80 -11.05 8.49 -4.89
CA THR A 80 -11.43 7.32 -5.71
C THR A 80 -12.69 6.58 -5.23
N LEU A 81 -13.09 6.75 -3.96
CA LEU A 81 -14.29 6.12 -3.41
C LEU A 81 -15.57 6.93 -3.66
N MET A 82 -15.42 8.19 -4.05
CA MET A 82 -16.52 9.10 -4.36
C MET A 82 -16.83 9.16 -5.86
N ALA A 83 -16.10 8.40 -6.69
CA ALA A 83 -16.21 8.38 -8.14
C ALA A 83 -17.18 7.31 -8.66
#